data_AF-A0A1H4D434-F1
#
_entry.id   AF-A0A1H4D434-F1
#
_cell.length_a   1.000
_cell.length_b   1.000
_cell.length_c   1.000
_cell.angle_alpha   90.00
_cell.angle_beta   90.00
_cell.angle_gamma   90.00
#
_symmetry.space_group_name_H-M   'P 1'
#
loop_
_entity.id
_entity.type
_entity.pdbx_description
1 polymer ?
#
loop_
_entity_poly.entity_id
_entity_poly.type
_entity_poly.pdbx_seq_one_letter_code
_entity_poly.pdbx_strand_id
1 'polypeptide(L)' 'MRTTVTIDDALYLEALELADPGTDKTDLFRTAIQTFVRVQAAKRLAALGGTVPEMADVPRRRPEANRR' A
#
# COMPACT_ATOMS: atom_id res chain seq x y z
N MET A 1 -10.29 -13.60 14.06
CA MET A 1 -10.53 -14.77 13.18
C MET A 1 -9.26 -15.59 13.15
N ARG A 2 -9.33 -16.92 13.31
CA ARG A 2 -8.17 -17.81 13.22
C ARG A 2 -8.26 -18.60 11.92
N THR A 3 -7.23 -18.51 11.10
CA THR A 3 -7.18 -19.13 9.77
C THR A 3 -5.84 -19.82 9.60
N THR A 4 -5.83 -21.02 9.03
CA THR A 4 -4.63 -21.74 8.63
C THR A 4 -4.45 -21.59 7.13
N VAL A 5 -3.24 -21.25 6.70
CA VAL A 5 -2.87 -21.06 5.28
C VAL A 5 -1.62 -21.85 4.98
N THR A 6 -1.57 -22.47 3.81
CA THR A 6 -0.37 -23.13 3.28
C THR A 6 0.42 -22.13 2.46
N ILE A 7 1.71 -22.00 2.73
CA ILE A 7 2.64 -21.12 2.03
C ILE A 7 3.88 -21.91 1.64
N ASP A 8 4.55 -21.49 0.58
CA ASP A 8 5.85 -22.02 0.19
C ASP A 8 6.92 -21.67 1.24
N ASP A 9 7.69 -22.66 1.67
CA ASP A 9 8.71 -22.49 2.70
C ASP A 9 9.85 -21.56 2.26
N ALA A 10 10.25 -21.60 0.99
CA ALA A 10 11.30 -20.72 0.48
C ALA A 10 10.84 -19.26 0.49
N LEU A 11 9.59 -19.01 0.09
CA LEU A 11 8.99 -17.68 0.16
C LEU A 11 8.88 -17.18 1.61
N TYR A 12 8.52 -18.07 2.53
CA TYR A 12 8.42 -17.73 3.95
C TYR A 12 9.80 -17.42 4.57
N LEU A 13 10.84 -18.17 4.20
CA LEU A 13 12.21 -17.94 4.64
C LEU A 13 12.77 -16.62 4.09
N GLU A 14 12.59 -16.34 2.81
CA GLU A 14 13.02 -15.06 2.20
C GLU A 14 12.34 -13.87 2.91
N ALA A 15 11.05 -13.99 3.21
CA ALA A 15 10.33 -12.96 3.94
C ALA A 15 10.86 -12.76 5.37
N LEU A 16 11.33 -13.82 6.04
CA LEU A 16 11.96 -13.73 7.37
C LEU A 16 13.37 -13.12 7.32
N GLU A 17 14.16 -13.41 6.28
CA GLU A 17 15.49 -12.82 6.10
C GLU A 17 15.43 -11.29 5.92
N LEU A 18 14.36 -10.81 5.29
CA LEU A 18 14.12 -9.39 5.05
C LEU A 18 13.35 -8.70 6.18
N ALA A 19 12.74 -9.46 7.09
CA ALA A 19 11.96 -8.91 8.19
C ALA A 19 12.85 -8.35 9.30
N ASP A 20 12.31 -7.38 10.05
CA ASP A 20 13.01 -6.83 11.20
C ASP A 20 13.27 -7.92 12.27
N PRO A 21 14.40 -7.85 13.00
CA PRO A 21 14.69 -8.79 14.08
C PRO A 21 13.55 -8.83 15.11
N GLY A 22 13.02 -10.03 15.37
CA GLY A 22 11.93 -10.22 16.32
C GLY A 22 10.53 -10.05 15.74
N THR A 23 10.39 -9.93 14.42
CA THR A 23 9.07 -9.94 13.77
C THR A 23 8.34 -11.26 14.03
N ASP A 24 7.16 -11.19 14.64
CA ASP A 24 6.30 -12.37 14.81
C ASP A 24 5.66 -12.79 13.48
N LYS A 25 5.35 -14.09 13.35
CA LYS A 25 4.67 -14.66 12.19
C LYS A 25 3.37 -13.92 11.90
N THR A 26 2.61 -13.58 12.95
CA THR A 26 1.34 -12.87 12.83
C THR A 26 1.50 -11.50 12.19
N ASP A 27 2.57 -10.78 12.56
CA ASP A 27 2.84 -9.44 12.06
C ASP A 27 3.37 -9.47 10.62
N LEU A 28 4.14 -10.50 10.26
CA LEU A 28 4.53 -10.75 8.88
C LEU A 28 3.30 -10.94 7.98
N PHE A 29 2.36 -11.80 8.37
CA PHE A 29 1.12 -12.02 7.61
C PHE A 29 0.23 -10.78 7.56
N ARG A 30 0.11 -10.04 8.66
CA ARG A 30 -0.64 -8.77 8.69
C ARG A 30 -0.05 -7.78 7.69
N THR A 31 1.27 -7.64 7.69
CA THR A 31 1.99 -6.74 6.79
C THR A 31 1.82 -7.17 5.33
N ALA A 32 1.93 -8.46 5.03
CA ALA A 32 1.71 -8.99 3.69
C ALA A 32 0.31 -8.64 3.15
N ILE A 33 -0.74 -8.83 3.96
CA ILE A 33 -2.12 -8.50 3.55
C ILE A 33 -2.31 -7.00 3.38
N GLN A 34 -1.78 -6.16 4.28
CA GLN A 34 -1.86 -4.71 4.14
C GLN A 34 -1.15 -4.22 2.88
N THR A 35 0.02 -4.77 2.57
CA THR A 35 0.78 -4.46 1.36
C THR A 35 0.03 -4.91 0.11
N PHE A 36 -0.57 -6.10 0.12
CA PHE A 36 -1.41 -6.56 -0.99
C PHE A 36 -2.56 -5.57 -1.28
N VAL A 37 -3.28 -5.13 -0.25
CA VAL A 37 -4.37 -4.14 -0.40
C VAL A 37 -3.83 -2.84 -1.00
N ARG A 38 -2.70 -2.33 -0.49
CA ARG A 38 -2.06 -1.11 -1.02
C ARG A 38 -1.71 -1.24 -2.50
N VAL A 39 -1.08 -2.34 -2.90
CA VAL A 39 -0.70 -2.59 -4.31
C VAL A 39 -1.93 -2.67 -5.21
N GLN A 40 -2.98 -3.39 -4.79
CA GLN A 40 -4.21 -3.49 -5.59
C GLN A 40 -4.95 -2.16 -5.71
N ALA A 41 -5.01 -1.39 -4.61
CA ALA A 41 -5.57 -0.05 -4.64
C ALA A 41 -4.79 0.87 -5.60
N ALA A 42 -3.45 0.84 -5.53
CA ALA A 42 -2.60 1.62 -6.43
C ALA A 42 -2.80 1.22 -7.91
N LYS A 43 -2.89 -0.09 -8.22
CA LYS A 43 -3.19 -0.56 -9.58
C LYS A 43 -4.55 -0.06 -10.08
N ARG A 44 -5.58 -0.09 -9.23
CA ARG A 44 -6.91 0.44 -9.57
C ARG A 44 -6.87 1.94 -9.83
N LEU A 45 -6.20 2.71 -8.98
CA LEU A 45 -6.02 4.15 -9.17
C LEU A 45 -5.24 4.48 -10.44
N ALA A 46 -4.16 3.73 -10.72
CA ALA A 46 -3.39 3.90 -11.95
C ALA A 46 -4.23 3.62 -13.20
N ALA A 47 -5.12 2.62 -13.16
CA ALA A 47 -6.05 2.34 -14.24
C ALA A 47 -7.13 3.42 -14.44
N LEU A 48 -7.44 4.22 -13.40
CA LEU A 48 -8.30 5.41 -13.50
C LEU A 48 -7.54 6.63 -14.04
N GLY A 49 -6.20 6.62 -13.98
CA GLY A 49 -5.37 7.68 -14.56
C GLY A 49 -5.62 7.78 -16.07
N GLY A 50 -6.08 8.94 -16.54
CA GLY A 50 -6.37 9.18 -17.95
C GLY A 50 -7.78 8.81 -18.40
N THR A 51 -8.65 8.31 -17.51
CA THR A 51 -10.07 8.05 -17.86
C THR A 51 -10.94 9.31 -17.82
N VAL A 52 -10.40 10.44 -17.33
CA VAL A 52 -11.08 11.74 -17.28
C VAL A 52 -10.19 12.83 -17.89
N PRO A 53 -9.94 12.80 -19.20
CA PRO A 53 -9.05 13.77 -19.87
C PRO A 53 -9.59 15.21 -19.86
N GLU A 54 -10.91 15.38 -19.69
CA GLU A 54 -11.59 16.67 -19.63
C GLU A 54 -11.89 17.12 -18.20
N MET A 55 -11.26 16.51 -17.18
CA MET A 55 -11.47 16.90 -15.79
C MET A 55 -11.07 18.36 -15.58
N ALA A 56 -11.96 19.17 -15.01
CA ALA A 56 -11.68 20.56 -14.68
C ALA A 56 -10.50 20.67 -13.72
N ASP A 57 -9.61 21.63 -13.97
CA ASP A 57 -8.42 21.84 -13.15
C ASP A 57 -8.80 22.23 -11.71
N VAL A 58 -8.15 21.64 -10.71
CA VAL A 58 -8.47 21.87 -9.30
C VAL A 58 -7.81 23.19 -8.85
N PRO A 59 -8.58 24.18 -8.34
CA PRO A 59 -8.01 25.47 -7.93
C PRO A 59 -6.92 25.29 -6.88
N ARG A 60 -5.70 25.76 -7.18
CA ARG A 60 -4.61 25.76 -6.21
C ARG A 60 -4.90 26.81 -5.14
N ARG A 61 -5.15 26.38 -3.90
CA ARG A 61 -5.24 27.29 -2.76
C ARG A 61 -3.84 27.82 -2.44
N ARG A 62 -3.49 29.01 -2.94
CA ARG A 62 -2.29 29.74 -2.46
C ARG A 62 -2.56 30.23 -1.03
N PRO A 63 -1.59 30.10 -0.11
CA PRO A 63 -1.69 30.81 1.16
C PRO A 63 -1.85 32.30 0.88
N GLU A 64 -2.78 32.95 1.57
CA GLU A 64 -2.94 34.41 1.47
C GLU A 64 -1.58 35.03 1.73
N ALA A 65 -1.09 35.83 0.78
CA ALA A 65 0.14 36.57 0.97
C ALA A 65 -0.07 37.43 2.22
N ASN A 66 0.67 37.09 3.28
CA ASN A 66 0.64 37.78 4.56
C ASN A 66 0.89 39.27 4.29
N ARG A 67 -0.20 40.03 4.14
CA ARG A 67 -0.17 41.47 3.87
C ARG A 67 0.16 42.09 5.21
N ARG A 68 1.40 42.55 5.31
CA ARG A 68 1.93 43.34 6.43
C ARG A 68 1.05 44.55 6.72
#